data_AF-A0A850MUW8-F1
#
_entry.id   AF-A0A850MUW8-F1
#
_cell.length_a   1.000
_cell.length_b   1.000
_cell.length_c   1.000
_cell.angle_alpha   90.00
_cell.angle_beta   90.00
_cell.angle_gamma   90.00
#
_symmetry.space_group_name_H-M   'P 1'
#
loop_
_entity.id
_entity.type
_entity.pdbx_description
1 polymer ?
#
loop_
_entity_poly.entity_id
_entity_poly.type
_entity_poly.pdbx_seq_one_letter_code
_entity_poly.pdbx_strand_id
1 'polypeptide(L)'
;MPGKFNYELRYQYPHLIGEDTEVWERFVSKFPKKFDSVDYDIKVGLGADTSPIPDESDKKYWATLTKKRIDVIGFKNDFVTIVEVKKRATLFTLGQILGYRFLYLKEHPELHVVKTLIVCDTISQDDIDVLNHYGIDFIIV
;
A
#
# COMPACT_ATOMS: atom_id res chain seq x y z
N MET A 1 -14.12 -6.41 -6.82
CA MET A 1 -13.09 -7.27 -7.46
C MET A 1 -12.35 -8.03 -6.37
N PRO A 2 -12.13 -9.35 -6.47
CA PRO A 2 -11.37 -10.08 -5.46
C PRO A 2 -9.85 -9.93 -5.69
N GLY A 3 -9.10 -9.78 -4.60
CA GLY A 3 -7.64 -9.90 -4.57
C GLY A 3 -7.18 -11.35 -4.66
N LYS A 4 -5.87 -11.57 -4.81
CA LYS A 4 -5.25 -12.91 -4.94
C LYS A 4 -5.24 -13.69 -3.63
N PHE A 5 -5.31 -13.02 -2.49
CA PHE A 5 -5.23 -13.65 -1.17
C PHE A 5 -6.49 -13.38 -0.35
N ASN A 6 -6.92 -14.37 0.42
CA ASN A 6 -7.92 -14.13 1.46
C ASN A 6 -7.37 -13.19 2.53
N TYR A 7 -8.25 -12.37 3.12
CA TYR A 7 -7.89 -11.50 4.24
C TYR A 7 -7.90 -12.29 5.55
N GLU A 8 -6.75 -12.86 5.90
CA GLU A 8 -6.54 -13.69 7.08
C GLU A 8 -5.07 -13.64 7.53
N LEU A 9 -4.78 -14.15 8.73
CA LEU A 9 -3.40 -14.30 9.20
C LEU A 9 -2.66 -15.30 8.31
N ARG A 10 -1.40 -14.99 7.99
CA ARG A 10 -0.55 -15.81 7.11
C ARG A 10 0.80 -16.04 7.75
N TYR A 11 1.39 -17.20 7.45
CA TYR A 11 2.77 -17.48 7.82
C TYR A 11 3.77 -16.52 7.15
N GLN A 12 3.44 -16.05 5.94
CA GLN A 12 4.25 -15.09 5.20
C GLN A 12 3.37 -14.15 4.39
N TYR A 13 3.76 -12.88 4.40
CA TYR A 13 3.18 -11.82 3.58
C TYR A 13 4.23 -11.38 2.55
N PRO A 14 3.89 -11.29 1.25
CA PRO A 14 4.85 -10.84 0.23
C PRO A 14 5.41 -9.44 0.55
N HIS A 15 6.73 -9.37 0.75
CA HIS A 15 7.51 -8.14 0.96
C HIS A 15 7.12 -7.23 2.14
N LEU A 16 6.16 -7.61 2.98
CA LEU A 16 6.02 -7.09 4.34
C LEU A 16 7.04 -7.81 5.23
N ILE A 17 7.93 -7.04 5.85
CA ILE A 17 9.07 -7.57 6.61
C ILE A 17 9.18 -6.92 7.99
N GLY A 18 9.70 -7.69 8.95
CA GLY A 18 10.02 -7.20 10.30
C GLY A 18 8.81 -6.57 11.00
N GLU A 19 8.99 -5.35 11.49
CA GLU A 19 8.03 -4.67 12.35
C GLU A 19 6.70 -4.35 11.63
N ASP A 20 6.72 -4.15 10.31
CA ASP A 20 5.50 -3.89 9.54
C ASP A 20 4.61 -5.14 9.47
N THR A 21 5.20 -6.34 9.48
CA THR A 21 4.45 -7.61 9.57
C THR A 21 3.71 -7.71 10.89
N GLU A 22 4.37 -7.39 12.01
CA GLU A 22 3.76 -7.46 13.34
C GLU A 22 2.58 -6.48 13.46
N VAL A 23 2.74 -5.26 12.93
CA VAL A 23 1.65 -4.27 12.85
C VAL A 23 0.49 -4.81 12.03
N TRP A 24 0.77 -5.38 10.85
CA TRP A 24 -0.27 -5.94 10.00
C TRP A 24 -1.01 -7.10 10.66
N GLU A 25 -0.31 -8.03 11.30
CA GLU A 25 -0.92 -9.16 12.02
C GLU A 25 -1.84 -8.71 13.16
N ARG A 26 -1.44 -7.70 13.94
CA ARG A 26 -2.30 -7.09 14.96
C ARG A 26 -3.55 -6.50 14.34
N PHE A 27 -3.42 -5.82 13.19
CA PHE A 27 -4.55 -5.28 12.47
C PHE A 27 -5.50 -6.36 11.94
N VAL A 28 -5.00 -7.40 11.28
CA VAL A 28 -5.82 -8.52 10.79
C VAL A 28 -6.57 -9.19 11.94
N SER A 29 -5.90 -9.43 13.06
CA SER A 29 -6.50 -10.04 14.24
C SER A 29 -7.59 -9.18 14.87
N LYS A 30 -7.37 -7.86 14.94
CA LYS A 30 -8.30 -6.89 15.55
C LYS A 30 -9.50 -6.58 14.65
N PHE A 31 -9.33 -6.65 13.33
CA PHE A 31 -10.35 -6.28 12.35
C PHE A 31 -10.64 -7.37 11.31
N PRO A 32 -11.01 -8.60 11.71
CA PRO A 32 -11.03 -9.79 10.84
C PRO A 32 -12.01 -9.72 9.65
N LYS A 33 -12.86 -8.71 9.57
CA LYS A 33 -13.84 -8.50 8.48
C LYS A 33 -13.60 -7.22 7.67
N LYS A 34 -12.46 -6.54 7.89
CA LYS A 34 -12.13 -5.27 7.23
C LYS A 34 -12.13 -5.39 5.72
N PHE A 35 -11.57 -6.48 5.20
CA PHE A 35 -11.53 -6.81 3.78
C PHE A 35 -12.06 -8.24 3.57
N ASP A 36 -12.49 -8.53 2.34
CA ASP A 36 -12.84 -9.89 1.92
C ASP A 36 -11.58 -10.59 1.38
N SER A 37 -10.76 -9.85 0.65
CA SER A 37 -9.50 -10.31 0.06
C SER A 37 -8.51 -9.16 -0.04
N VAL A 38 -7.24 -9.50 -0.25
CA VAL A 38 -6.14 -8.55 -0.34
C VAL A 38 -5.13 -8.96 -1.41
N ASP A 39 -4.38 -7.99 -1.89
CA ASP A 39 -3.13 -8.17 -2.62
C ASP A 39 -1.97 -7.53 -1.86
N TYR A 40 -0.77 -8.08 -2.01
CA TYR A 40 0.46 -7.59 -1.38
C TYR A 40 1.49 -7.21 -2.43
N ASP A 41 2.38 -6.26 -2.11
CA ASP A 41 3.51 -5.85 -2.96
C ASP A 41 3.08 -5.43 -4.38
N ILE A 42 2.10 -4.53 -4.46
CA ILE A 42 1.59 -4.08 -5.76
C ILE A 42 2.50 -3.00 -6.34
N LYS A 43 3.09 -3.32 -7.50
CA LYS A 43 3.99 -2.42 -8.22
C LYS A 43 3.21 -1.44 -9.08
N VAL A 44 3.44 -0.14 -8.87
CA VAL A 44 2.80 0.96 -9.62
C VAL A 44 3.83 1.95 -10.16
N GLY A 45 3.46 2.64 -11.23
CA GLY A 45 4.29 3.59 -11.94
C GLY A 45 5.20 2.95 -13.00
N LEU A 46 5.99 3.81 -13.65
CA LEU A 46 6.83 3.41 -14.79
C LEU A 46 8.17 2.77 -14.38
N GLY A 47 8.63 3.02 -13.15
CA GLY A 47 10.00 2.72 -12.73
C GLY A 47 10.98 3.84 -13.06
N ALA A 48 12.27 3.57 -12.90
CA ALA A 48 13.36 4.48 -13.24
C ALA A 48 13.55 4.56 -14.76
N ASP A 49 14.17 5.65 -15.22
CA ASP A 49 14.61 5.76 -16.61
C ASP A 49 15.72 4.74 -16.89
N THR A 50 15.43 3.81 -17.79
CA THR A 50 16.36 2.75 -18.22
C THR A 50 16.99 3.02 -19.57
N SER A 51 16.78 4.20 -20.16
CA SER A 51 17.43 4.63 -21.41
C SER A 51 18.96 4.44 -21.43
N PRO A 52 19.71 4.62 -20.32
CA PRO A 52 21.15 4.39 -20.30
C PRO A 52 21.58 2.91 -20.36
N ILE A 53 20.67 1.95 -20.13
CA ILE A 53 20.97 0.52 -20.11
C ILE A 53 21.00 0.00 -21.55
N PRO A 54 22.06 -0.64 -22.07
CA PRO A 54 22.10 -1.08 -23.45
C PRO A 54 21.21 -2.29 -23.74
N ASP A 55 21.13 -3.22 -22.80
CA ASP A 55 20.42 -4.50 -22.96
C ASP A 55 18.91 -4.37 -22.65
N GLU A 56 18.08 -4.88 -23.56
CA GLU A 56 16.61 -4.78 -23.46
C GLU A 56 16.03 -5.66 -22.35
N SER A 57 16.66 -6.79 -22.03
CA SER A 57 16.21 -7.65 -20.93
C SER A 57 16.49 -6.97 -19.58
N ASP A 58 17.67 -6.39 -19.43
CA ASP A 58 18.06 -5.59 -18.28
C ASP A 58 17.18 -4.35 -18.14
N LYS A 59 16.87 -3.63 -19.22
CA LYS A 59 15.94 -2.49 -19.19
C LYS A 59 14.60 -2.86 -18.56
N LYS A 60 13.98 -3.95 -19.03
CA LYS A 60 12.68 -4.39 -18.53
C LYS A 60 12.76 -4.85 -17.07
N TYR A 61 13.84 -5.54 -16.72
CA TYR A 61 14.09 -5.99 -15.36
C TYR A 61 14.24 -4.80 -14.40
N TRP A 62 15.11 -3.84 -14.73
CA TRP A 62 15.34 -2.64 -13.93
C TRP A 62 14.10 -1.75 -13.81
N ALA A 63 13.37 -1.53 -14.90
CA ALA A 63 12.12 -0.78 -14.86
C ALA A 63 11.12 -1.42 -13.89
N THR A 64 11.02 -2.77 -13.91
CA THR A 64 10.12 -3.52 -13.01
C THR A 64 10.56 -3.48 -11.55
N LEU A 65 11.87 -3.51 -11.26
CA LEU A 65 12.40 -3.45 -9.90
C LEU A 65 12.24 -2.06 -9.25
N THR A 66 12.29 -1.02 -10.06
CA THR A 66 12.29 0.37 -9.62
C THR A 66 10.91 1.00 -9.57
N LYS A 67 9.86 0.25 -9.95
CA LYS A 67 8.46 0.65 -9.70
C LYS A 67 8.24 0.91 -8.21
N LYS A 68 7.33 1.84 -7.93
CA LYS A 68 6.86 2.10 -6.57
C LYS A 68 6.05 0.90 -6.10
N ARG A 69 6.02 0.64 -4.80
CA ARG A 69 5.37 -0.54 -4.21
C ARG A 69 4.37 -0.11 -3.17
N ILE A 70 3.15 -0.60 -3.34
CA ILE A 70 2.07 -0.50 -2.37
C ILE A 70 2.15 -1.75 -1.50
N ASP A 71 2.16 -1.56 -0.19
CA ASP A 71 2.27 -2.66 0.76
C ASP A 71 1.09 -3.64 0.60
N VAL A 72 -0.14 -3.11 0.68
CA VAL A 72 -1.37 -3.91 0.59
C VAL A 72 -2.46 -3.17 -0.20
N ILE A 73 -3.22 -3.91 -1.01
CA ILE A 73 -4.51 -3.47 -1.53
C ILE A 73 -5.60 -4.33 -0.92
N GLY A 74 -6.54 -3.70 -0.21
CA GLY A 74 -7.70 -4.35 0.37
C GLY A 74 -8.94 -4.19 -0.48
N PHE A 75 -9.66 -5.29 -0.66
CA PHE A 75 -10.91 -5.35 -1.40
C PHE A 75 -12.07 -5.66 -0.46
N LYS A 76 -13.09 -4.81 -0.47
CA LYS A 76 -14.34 -5.04 0.28
C LYS A 76 -15.51 -4.56 -0.55
N ASN A 77 -16.44 -5.46 -0.87
CA ASN A 77 -17.52 -5.18 -1.82
C ASN A 77 -16.95 -4.59 -3.14
N ASP A 78 -17.41 -3.40 -3.54
CA ASP A 78 -16.95 -2.67 -4.72
C ASP A 78 -15.88 -1.62 -4.41
N PHE A 79 -15.34 -1.59 -3.19
CA PHE A 79 -14.31 -0.64 -2.78
C PHE A 79 -12.92 -1.25 -2.80
N VAL A 80 -11.99 -0.52 -3.40
CA VAL A 80 -10.55 -0.76 -3.35
C VAL A 80 -9.94 0.21 -2.34
N THR A 81 -9.11 -0.31 -1.44
CA THR A 81 -8.39 0.48 -0.43
C THR A 81 -6.90 0.22 -0.55
N ILE A 82 -6.12 1.26 -0.82
CA ILE A 82 -4.66 1.22 -0.70
C ILE A 82 -4.31 1.31 0.77
N VAL A 83 -3.51 0.37 1.26
CA VAL A 83 -3.10 0.29 2.64
C VAL A 83 -1.58 0.36 2.71
N GLU A 84 -1.07 1.35 3.44
CA GLU A 84 0.35 1.47 3.77
C GLU A 84 0.54 1.06 5.23
N VAL A 85 1.44 0.11 5.48
CA VAL A 85 1.71 -0.41 6.83
C VAL A 85 3.05 0.13 7.31
N LYS A 86 3.07 0.72 8.49
CA LYS A 86 4.29 1.29 9.08
C LYS A 86 4.29 1.14 10.57
N LYS A 87 5.42 0.77 11.19
CA LYS A 87 5.55 0.93 12.66
C LYS A 87 5.24 2.36 13.12
N ARG A 88 5.80 3.37 12.47
CA ARG A 88 5.51 4.78 12.76
C ARG A 88 5.01 5.50 11.52
N ALA A 89 3.79 6.03 11.57
CA ALA A 89 3.28 6.90 10.53
C ALA A 89 3.89 8.30 10.67
N THR A 90 4.32 8.88 9.55
CA THR A 90 4.92 10.22 9.47
C THR A 90 4.48 10.93 8.19
N LEU A 91 4.85 12.20 8.00
CA LEU A 91 4.69 12.90 6.72
C LEU A 91 5.27 12.16 5.50
N PHE A 92 6.26 11.28 5.69
CA PHE A 92 6.74 10.42 4.60
C PHE A 92 5.66 9.44 4.13
N THR A 93 4.94 8.83 5.08
CA THR A 93 3.83 7.91 4.82
C THR A 93 2.69 8.60 4.06
N LEU A 94 2.43 9.88 4.37
CA LEU A 94 1.48 10.70 3.62
C LEU A 94 1.89 10.85 2.14
N GLY A 95 3.16 11.20 1.89
CA GLY A 95 3.67 11.34 0.53
C GLY A 95 3.57 10.02 -0.26
N GLN A 96 3.90 8.90 0.39
CA GLN A 96 3.75 7.57 -0.20
C GLN A 96 2.29 7.29 -0.57
N ILE A 97 1.36 7.39 0.38
CA ILE A 97 -0.03 6.98 0.15
C ILE A 97 -0.75 7.86 -0.88
N LEU A 98 -0.46 9.17 -0.90
CA LEU A 98 -0.96 10.08 -1.94
C LEU A 98 -0.39 9.72 -3.32
N GLY A 99 0.91 9.50 -3.41
CA GLY A 99 1.57 9.12 -4.66
C GLY A 99 1.07 7.78 -5.18
N TYR A 100 0.91 6.80 -4.30
CA TYR A 100 0.40 5.47 -4.63
C TYR A 100 -1.03 5.53 -5.13
N ARG A 101 -1.91 6.28 -4.45
CA ARG A 101 -3.29 6.49 -4.91
C ARG A 101 -3.35 7.08 -6.31
N PHE A 102 -2.55 8.12 -6.57
CA PHE A 102 -2.47 8.74 -7.90
C PHE A 102 -1.99 7.74 -8.96
N LEU A 103 -0.88 7.03 -8.71
CA LEU A 103 -0.31 6.08 -9.68
C LEU A 103 -1.25 4.90 -9.94
N TYR A 104 -1.89 4.38 -8.90
CA TYR A 104 -2.83 3.27 -9.02
C TYR A 104 -4.06 3.66 -9.84
N LEU A 105 -4.68 4.83 -9.56
CA LEU A 105 -5.79 5.34 -10.37
C LEU A 105 -5.39 5.60 -11.83
N LYS A 106 -4.15 6.04 -12.08
CA LYS A 106 -3.64 6.23 -13.44
C LYS A 106 -3.53 4.92 -14.22
N GLU A 107 -3.18 3.82 -13.54
CA GLU A 107 -3.08 2.48 -14.15
C GLU A 107 -4.44 1.76 -14.23
N HIS A 108 -5.41 2.17 -13.42
CA HIS A 108 -6.75 1.62 -13.33
C HIS A 108 -7.83 2.69 -13.58
N PRO A 109 -7.94 3.24 -14.82
CA PRO A 109 -8.85 4.34 -15.14
C PRO A 109 -10.34 3.98 -14.99
N GLU A 110 -10.69 2.70 -14.92
CA GLU A 110 -12.03 2.22 -14.60
C GLU A 110 -12.45 2.54 -13.16
N LEU A 111 -11.48 2.71 -12.25
CA LEU A 111 -11.70 3.05 -10.86
C LEU A 111 -11.80 4.57 -10.72
N HIS A 112 -12.94 5.07 -10.27
CA HIS A 112 -13.15 6.50 -10.06
C HIS A 112 -12.72 6.95 -8.66
N VAL A 113 -12.72 6.03 -7.70
CA VAL A 113 -12.34 6.29 -6.31
C VAL A 113 -11.59 5.08 -5.76
N VAL A 114 -10.46 5.35 -5.13
CA VAL A 114 -9.69 4.39 -4.33
C VAL A 114 -9.49 5.01 -2.96
N LYS A 115 -9.87 4.27 -1.92
CA LYS A 115 -9.69 4.69 -0.52
C LYS A 115 -8.24 4.51 -0.11
N THR A 116 -7.83 5.21 0.93
CA THR A 116 -6.47 5.14 1.47
C THR A 116 -6.55 4.90 2.96
N LEU A 117 -5.71 4.00 3.47
CA LEU A 117 -5.62 3.69 4.88
C LEU A 117 -4.15 3.53 5.29
N ILE A 118 -3.74 4.19 6.36
CA ILE A 118 -2.46 3.89 7.02
C ILE A 118 -2.75 2.97 8.21
N VAL A 119 -1.99 1.89 8.34
CA VAL A 119 -2.03 1.04 9.54
C VAL A 119 -0.70 1.18 10.26
N CYS A 120 -0.72 1.59 11.52
CA CYS A 120 0.51 1.84 12.26
C CYS A 120 0.46 1.49 13.75
N ASP A 121 1.63 1.37 14.37
CA ASP A 121 1.76 1.21 15.83
C ASP A 121 1.73 2.58 16.53
N THR A 122 2.39 3.59 15.95
CA THR A 122 2.50 4.93 16.54
C THR A 122 2.38 6.03 15.49
N ILE A 123 1.88 7.19 15.93
CA ILE A 123 1.77 8.42 15.15
C ILE A 123 1.82 9.63 16.10
N SER A 124 2.40 10.75 15.68
CA SER A 124 2.45 11.99 16.48
C SER A 124 1.22 12.88 16.23
N GLN A 125 0.93 13.82 17.14
CA GLN A 125 -0.21 14.72 16.97
C GLN A 125 -0.09 15.59 15.71
N ASP A 126 1.09 16.14 15.43
CA ASP A 126 1.32 16.95 14.22
C ASP A 126 1.08 16.12 12.94
N ASP A 127 1.52 14.85 12.92
CA ASP A 127 1.26 13.96 11.80
C ASP A 127 -0.25 13.66 11.65
N ILE A 128 -0.97 13.44 12.77
CA ILE A 128 -2.44 13.26 12.77
C ILE A 128 -3.14 14.46 12.14
N ASP A 129 -2.78 15.68 12.56
CA ASP A 129 -3.42 16.91 12.11
C ASP A 129 -3.25 17.09 10.59
N VAL A 130 -2.06 16.77 10.07
CA VAL A 130 -1.79 16.82 8.63
C VAL A 130 -2.53 15.70 7.88
N LEU A 131 -2.52 14.45 8.37
CA LEU A 131 -3.27 13.36 7.72
C LEU A 131 -4.77 13.67 7.63
N ASN A 132 -5.35 14.24 8.70
CA ASN A 132 -6.74 14.67 8.73
C ASN A 132 -7.01 15.78 7.71
N HIS A 133 -6.12 16.76 7.57
CA HIS A 133 -6.24 17.83 6.57
C HIS A 133 -6.34 17.28 5.14
N TYR A 134 -5.56 16.24 4.81
CA TYR A 134 -5.59 15.59 3.49
C TYR A 134 -6.65 14.48 3.36
N GLY A 135 -7.45 14.23 4.41
CA GLY A 135 -8.49 13.22 4.40
C GLY A 135 -7.96 11.79 4.27
N ILE A 136 -6.82 11.50 4.91
CA ILE A 136 -6.21 10.16 4.92
C ILE A 136 -6.66 9.40 6.16
N ASP A 137 -7.34 8.27 5.97
CA ASP A 137 -7.72 7.38 7.08
C ASP A 137 -6.47 6.72 7.68
N PHE A 138 -6.43 6.57 9.00
CA PHE A 138 -5.39 5.80 9.69
C PHE A 138 -5.98 4.99 10.84
N ILE A 139 -5.34 3.86 11.18
CA ILE A 139 -5.71 3.00 12.30
C ILE A 139 -4.45 2.62 13.09
N ILE A 140 -4.52 2.82 14.41
CA ILE A 140 -3.46 2.48 15.36
C ILE A 140 -3.75 1.09 15.97
N VAL A 141 -2.77 0.17 15.95
CA VAL A 141 -2.92 -1.23 16.39
C VAL A 141 -1.80 -1.77 17.27
#